data_AF-A0A5C8JGA5-F1
#
_entry.id   AF-A0A5C8JGA5-F1
#
_cell.length_a   1.000
_cell.length_b   1.000
_cell.length_c   1.000
_cell.angle_alpha   90.00
_cell.angle_beta   90.00
_cell.angle_gamma   90.00
#
_symmetry.space_group_name_H-M   'P 1'
#
loop_
_entity.id
_entity.type
_entity.pdbx_description
1 polymer ?
#
loop_
_entity_poly.entity_id
_entity_poly.type
_entity_poly.pdbx_seq_one_letter_code
_entity_poly.pdbx_strand_id
1 'polypeptide(L)'
;MLPKIIAALYPLLVFIVLVFVFKYFKLRHLTNRRLKIPDVFTVFLVIGLSIYSNQLASISILPYYFLIISGLALVLMMLDLLYYKNFVFRRFLKLWWRITFIITFIIYISFIVVIFMN
;
A
#
# COMPACT_ATOMS: atom_id res chain seq x y z
N MET A 1 -22.42 -10.96 -4.14
CA MET A 1 -21.53 -11.64 -5.10
C MET A 1 -20.77 -10.64 -5.97
N LEU A 2 -21.45 -9.86 -6.82
CA LEU A 2 -20.84 -8.88 -7.74
C LEU A 2 -19.85 -7.89 -7.08
N PRO A 3 -20.16 -7.21 -5.94
CA PRO A 3 -19.23 -6.26 -5.34
C PRO A 3 -17.98 -6.92 -4.74
N LYS A 4 -18.07 -8.20 -4.31
CA LYS A 4 -16.93 -8.98 -3.82
C LYS A 4 -15.94 -9.30 -4.95
N ILE A 5 -16.49 -9.64 -6.13
CA ILE A 5 -15.70 -9.91 -7.34
C ILE A 5 -14.99 -8.63 -7.80
N ILE A 6 -15.68 -7.48 -7.79
CA ILE A 6 -15.06 -6.18 -8.12
C ILE A 6 -13.90 -5.88 -7.16
N ALA A 7 -14.10 -6.07 -5.85
CA ALA A 7 -13.06 -5.83 -4.85
C ALA A 7 -11.82 -6.75 -5.06
N ALA A 8 -12.01 -7.99 -5.50
CA ALA A 8 -10.92 -8.91 -5.83
C ALA A 8 -10.18 -8.55 -7.12
N LEU A 9 -10.90 -8.05 -8.14
CA LEU A 9 -10.30 -7.63 -9.41
C LEU A 9 -9.61 -6.26 -9.33
N TYR A 10 -9.99 -5.43 -8.37
CA TYR A 10 -9.49 -4.06 -8.24
C TYR A 10 -7.95 -3.95 -8.22
N PRO A 11 -7.18 -4.71 -7.41
CA PRO A 11 -5.72 -4.63 -7.43
C PRO A 11 -5.12 -4.97 -8.80
N LEU A 12 -5.70 -5.96 -9.50
CA LEU A 12 -5.23 -6.35 -10.83
C LEU A 12 -5.47 -5.24 -11.84
N LEU A 13 -6.68 -4.66 -11.84
CA LEU A 13 -7.05 -3.56 -12.73
C LEU A 13 -6.16 -2.34 -12.49
N VAL A 14 -5.98 -1.93 -11.22
CA VAL A 14 -5.10 -0.82 -10.86
C VAL A 14 -3.67 -1.10 -11.30
N PHE A 15 -3.15 -2.31 -11.09
CA PHE A 15 -1.80 -2.65 -11.51
C PHE A 15 -1.62 -2.51 -13.04
N ILE A 16 -2.56 -3.04 -13.82
CA ILE A 16 -2.56 -2.93 -15.28
C ILE A 16 -2.58 -1.46 -15.71
N VAL A 17 -3.50 -0.67 -15.16
CA VAL A 17 -3.62 0.76 -15.45
C VAL A 17 -2.32 1.50 -15.12
N LEU A 18 -1.71 1.25 -13.97
CA LEU A 18 -0.45 1.87 -13.58
C LEU A 18 0.69 1.51 -14.53
N VAL A 19 0.78 0.26 -14.99
CA VAL A 19 1.79 -0.15 -15.98
C VAL A 19 1.62 0.65 -17.27
N PHE A 20 0.39 0.78 -17.77
CA PHE A 20 0.10 1.56 -18.97
C PHE A 20 0.41 3.06 -18.78
N VAL A 21 -0.03 3.66 -17.67
CA VAL A 21 0.21 5.07 -17.35
C VAL A 21 1.71 5.37 -17.25
N PHE A 22 2.48 4.54 -16.53
CA PHE A 22 3.92 4.72 -16.41
C PHE A 22 4.65 4.58 -17.76
N LYS A 23 4.16 3.70 -18.64
CA LYS A 23 4.72 3.51 -19.98
C LYS A 23 4.39 4.69 -20.90
N TYR A 24 3.11 5.08 -20.96
CA TYR A 24 2.61 6.10 -21.88
C TYR A 24 3.16 7.49 -21.53
N PHE A 25 3.09 7.89 -20.26
CA PHE A 25 3.57 9.21 -19.82
C PHE A 25 5.09 9.26 -19.58
N LYS A 26 5.82 8.17 -19.81
CA LYS A 26 7.26 8.05 -19.50
C LYS A 26 7.61 8.56 -18.09
N LEU A 27 6.73 8.33 -17.10
CA LEU A 27 6.86 8.86 -15.73
C LEU A 27 8.19 8.47 -15.08
N ARG A 28 8.75 7.31 -15.46
CA ARG A 28 10.06 6.86 -15.02
C ARG A 28 11.19 7.83 -15.41
N HIS A 29 11.09 8.51 -16.55
CA HIS A 29 12.06 9.51 -17.02
C HIS A 29 11.81 10.87 -16.35
N LEU A 30 10.54 11.30 -16.28
CA LEU A 30 10.15 12.58 -15.67
C LEU A 30 10.52 12.67 -14.18
N THR A 31 10.32 11.62 -13.40
CA THR A 31 10.63 11.61 -11.96
C THR A 31 12.06 11.14 -11.66
N ASN A 32 12.95 11.11 -12.66
CA ASN A 32 14.33 10.64 -12.54
C ASN A 32 14.45 9.28 -11.83
N ARG A 33 13.58 8.32 -12.20
CA ARG A 33 13.48 6.95 -11.62
C ARG A 33 13.22 6.88 -10.10
N ARG A 34 12.86 7.99 -9.44
CA ARG A 34 12.63 8.01 -7.99
C ARG A 34 11.30 7.38 -7.61
N LEU A 35 10.26 7.62 -8.42
CA LEU A 35 8.92 7.09 -8.24
C LEU A 35 8.81 5.74 -8.93
N LYS A 36 8.42 4.70 -8.17
CA LYS A 36 8.19 3.36 -8.71
C LYS A 36 6.70 3.03 -8.68
N ILE A 37 6.28 2.12 -9.55
CA ILE A 37 4.90 1.62 -9.62
C ILE A 37 4.35 1.18 -8.24
N PRO A 38 5.11 0.42 -7.41
CA PRO A 38 4.64 0.03 -6.09
C PRO A 38 4.28 1.21 -5.18
N ASP A 39 4.95 2.36 -5.36
CA ASP A 39 4.75 3.55 -4.51
C ASP A 39 3.42 4.24 -4.79
N VAL A 40 2.95 4.15 -6.03
CA VAL A 40 1.64 4.68 -6.44
C VAL A 40 0.56 3.64 -6.19
N PHE A 41 0.89 2.37 -6.43
CA PHE A 41 0.00 1.26 -6.22
C PHE A 41 -0.47 1.15 -4.76
N THR A 42 0.41 1.42 -3.78
CA THR A 42 0.01 1.50 -2.36
C THR A 42 -1.13 2.48 -2.12
N VAL A 43 -1.02 3.70 -2.65
CA VAL A 43 -2.05 4.73 -2.47
C VAL A 43 -3.40 4.22 -2.96
N PHE A 44 -3.42 3.60 -4.15
CA PHE A 44 -4.64 3.02 -4.71
C PHE A 44 -5.16 1.82 -3.91
N LEU A 45 -4.27 0.97 -3.36
CA LEU A 45 -4.68 -0.13 -2.48
C LEU A 45 -5.32 0.38 -1.18
N VAL A 46 -4.79 1.45 -0.58
CA VAL A 46 -5.35 2.09 0.62
C VAL A 46 -6.73 2.67 0.34
N ILE A 47 -6.88 3.37 -0.79
CA ILE A 47 -8.18 3.88 -1.24
C ILE A 47 -9.17 2.72 -1.43
N GLY A 48 -8.74 1.64 -2.09
CA GLY A 48 -9.56 0.44 -2.27
C GLY A 48 -9.99 -0.17 -0.92
N LEU A 49 -9.05 -0.35 0.01
CA LEU A 49 -9.35 -0.83 1.37
C LEU A 49 -10.37 0.06 2.07
N SER A 50 -10.24 1.38 1.98
CA SER A 50 -11.20 2.32 2.58
C SER A 50 -12.61 2.16 2.01
N ILE A 51 -12.74 2.10 0.68
CA ILE A 51 -14.05 2.03 0.02
C ILE A 51 -14.71 0.67 0.31
N TYR A 52 -13.98 -0.42 0.08
CA TYR A 52 -14.55 -1.76 0.16
C TYR A 52 -14.77 -2.23 1.60
N SER A 53 -13.94 -1.81 2.57
CA SER A 53 -14.16 -2.17 3.99
C SER A 53 -15.46 -1.58 4.53
N ASN A 54 -15.74 -0.31 4.23
CA ASN A 54 -16.99 0.34 4.62
C ASN A 54 -18.21 -0.31 3.95
N GLN A 55 -18.08 -0.74 2.69
CA GLN A 55 -19.20 -1.32 1.93
C GLN A 55 -19.46 -2.80 2.24
N LEU A 56 -18.41 -3.60 2.49
CA LEU A 56 -18.51 -5.06 2.57
C LEU A 56 -18.35 -5.61 3.99
N ALA A 57 -17.68 -4.89 4.88
CA ALA A 57 -17.40 -5.36 6.25
C ALA A 57 -18.08 -4.50 7.34
N SER A 58 -18.77 -3.41 6.97
CA SER A 58 -19.41 -2.45 7.90
C SER A 58 -18.47 -1.84 8.96
N ILE A 59 -17.17 -2.07 8.83
CA ILE A 59 -16.11 -1.60 9.73
C ILE A 59 -15.06 -0.91 8.88
N SER A 60 -14.65 0.28 9.28
CA SER A 60 -13.57 1.01 8.62
C SER A 60 -12.22 0.38 9.00
N ILE A 61 -11.50 -0.15 8.00
CA ILE A 61 -10.19 -0.78 8.23
C ILE A 61 -9.04 0.23 8.32
N LEU A 62 -9.29 1.49 7.95
CA LEU A 62 -8.31 2.56 7.91
C LEU A 62 -7.63 2.86 9.26
N PRO A 63 -8.37 2.98 10.39
CA PRO A 63 -7.74 3.27 11.68
C PRO A 63 -6.72 2.20 12.08
N TYR A 64 -7.07 0.92 11.87
CA TYR A 64 -6.19 -0.21 12.13
C TYR A 64 -4.97 -0.21 11.20
N TYR A 65 -5.19 0.10 9.92
CA TYR A 65 -4.11 0.23 8.93
C TYR A 65 -3.11 1.32 9.31
N PHE A 66 -3.57 2.52 9.68
CA PHE A 66 -2.69 3.61 10.11
C PHE A 66 -1.94 3.29 11.40
N LEU A 67 -2.56 2.57 12.33
CA LEU A 67 -1.90 2.13 13.56
C LEU A 67 -0.73 1.19 13.23
N ILE A 68 -0.93 0.19 12.37
CA ILE A 68 0.11 -0.75 11.94
C ILE A 68 1.29 -0.02 11.30
N ILE A 69 1.02 0.92 10.39
CA ILE A 69 2.07 1.63 9.65
C ILE A 69 2.82 2.63 10.53
N SER A 70 2.11 3.28 11.45
CA SER A 70 2.73 4.19 12.42
C SER A 70 3.61 3.41 13.39
N GLY A 71 3.13 2.26 13.88
CA GLY A 71 3.95 1.34 14.67
C GLY A 71 5.19 0.88 13.92
N LEU A 72 5.04 0.55 12.64
CA LEU A 72 6.18 0.18 11.80
C LEU A 72 7.17 1.34 11.61
N ALA A 73 6.68 2.57 11.42
CA ALA A 73 7.53 3.75 11.34
C ALA A 73 8.36 3.92 12.62
N LEU A 74 7.73 3.76 13.79
CA LEU A 74 8.40 3.83 15.09
C LEU A 74 9.47 2.74 15.23
N VAL A 75 9.14 1.48 14.93
CA VAL A 75 10.10 0.37 15.01
C VAL A 75 11.31 0.61 14.11
N LEU A 76 11.08 1.01 12.84
CA LEU A 76 12.18 1.31 11.92
C LEU A 76 13.01 2.51 12.38
N MET A 77 12.36 3.54 12.92
CA MET A 77 13.03 4.73 13.41
C MET A 77 13.93 4.40 14.61
N MET A 78 13.41 3.62 15.56
CA MET A 78 14.18 3.13 16.71
C MET A 78 15.37 2.27 16.26
N LEU A 79 15.18 1.42 15.26
CA LEU A 79 16.25 0.58 14.72
C LEU A 79 17.36 1.42 14.06
N ASP A 80 17.00 2.40 13.22
CA ASP A 80 17.98 3.32 12.59
C ASP A 80 18.76 4.17 13.62
N LEU A 81 18.09 4.65 14.68
CA LEU A 81 18.69 5.49 15.72
C LEU A 81 19.53 4.69 16.73
N LEU A 82 18.99 3.61 17.27
CA LEU A 82 19.61 2.87 18.38
C LEU A 82 20.67 1.89 17.89
N TYR A 83 20.39 1.17 16.79
CA TYR A 83 21.27 0.12 16.30
C TYR A 83 22.29 0.67 15.31
N TYR A 84 21.83 1.31 14.23
CA TYR A 84 22.74 1.79 13.19
C TYR A 84 23.40 3.14 13.50
N LYS A 85 22.89 3.89 14.51
CA LYS A 85 23.36 5.22 14.91
C LYS A 85 23.51 6.20 13.74
N ASN A 86 22.79 5.96 12.65
CA ASN A 86 22.93 6.70 11.40
C ASN A 86 21.55 6.90 10.80
N PHE A 87 20.90 7.99 11.20
CA PHE A 87 19.58 8.35 10.72
C PHE A 87 19.68 9.21 9.46
N VAL A 88 19.23 8.65 8.33
CA VAL A 88 19.10 9.39 7.07
C VAL A 88 17.64 9.35 6.64
N PHE A 89 16.94 10.48 6.79
CA PHE A 89 15.50 10.59 6.52
C PHE A 89 15.10 10.03 5.15
N ARG A 90 15.88 10.31 4.11
CA ARG A 90 15.61 9.82 2.75
C ARG A 90 15.67 8.29 2.65
N ARG A 91 16.61 7.65 3.35
CA ARG A 91 16.75 6.19 3.39
C ARG A 91 15.62 5.57 4.19
N PHE A 92 15.35 6.13 5.37
CA PHE A 92 14.24 5.75 6.24
C PHE A 92 12.89 5.78 5.50
N LEU A 93 12.51 6.93 4.93
CA LEU A 93 11.23 7.09 4.24
C LEU A 93 11.10 6.10 3.07
N LYS A 94 12.20 5.88 2.34
CA LYS A 94 12.23 4.93 1.23
C LYS A 94 12.04 3.50 1.70
N LEU A 95 12.67 3.09 2.80
CA LEU A 95 12.53 1.75 3.37
C LEU A 95 11.12 1.55 3.94
N TRP A 96 10.67 2.49 4.77
CA TRP A 96 9.33 2.51 5.35
C TRP A 96 8.26 2.37 4.27
N TRP A 97 8.31 3.19 3.21
CA TRP A 97 7.33 3.14 2.14
C TRP A 97 7.32 1.79 1.38
N ARG A 98 8.48 1.14 1.23
CA ARG A 98 8.58 -0.18 0.58
C ARG A 98 7.98 -1.28 1.43
N ILE A 99 8.18 -1.22 2.75
CA ILE A 99 7.62 -2.20 3.67
C ILE A 99 6.11 -1.96 3.82
N THR A 100 5.68 -0.70 3.89
CA THR A 100 4.26 -0.33 3.84
C THR A 100 3.58 -0.92 2.60
N PHE A 101 4.24 -0.92 1.44
CA PHE A 101 3.70 -1.61 0.25
C PHE A 101 3.41 -3.09 0.48
N ILE A 102 4.40 -3.83 0.97
CA ILE A 102 4.26 -5.27 1.21
C ILE A 102 3.12 -5.53 2.19
N ILE A 103 3.08 -4.79 3.30
CA ILE A 103 2.04 -4.93 4.32
C ILE A 103 0.66 -4.59 3.78
N THR A 104 0.53 -3.50 3.04
CA THR A 104 -0.76 -3.09 2.44
C THR A 104 -1.27 -4.16 1.48
N PHE A 105 -0.37 -4.75 0.70
CA PHE A 105 -0.72 -5.83 -0.22
C PHE A 105 -1.19 -7.08 0.51
N ILE A 106 -0.48 -7.48 1.58
CA ILE A 106 -0.88 -8.61 2.43
C ILE A 106 -2.25 -8.35 3.07
N ILE A 107 -2.45 -7.17 3.67
CA ILE A 107 -3.73 -6.78 4.28
C ILE A 107 -4.87 -6.83 3.25
N TYR A 108 -4.63 -6.35 2.03
CA TYR A 108 -5.63 -6.40 0.96
C TYR A 108 -6.00 -7.84 0.60
N ILE A 109 -5.01 -8.74 0.47
CA ILE A 109 -5.26 -10.16 0.20
C ILE A 109 -6.06 -10.79 1.34
N SER A 110 -5.65 -10.57 2.59
CA SER A 110 -6.39 -11.07 3.77
C SER A 110 -7.83 -10.56 3.79
N PHE A 111 -8.05 -9.29 3.45
CA PHE A 111 -9.37 -8.71 3.35
C PHE A 111 -10.25 -9.37 2.28
N ILE A 112 -9.69 -9.66 1.10
CA ILE A 112 -10.39 -10.45 0.07
C ILE A 112 -10.81 -11.80 0.66
N VAL A 113 -9.88 -12.54 1.28
CA VAL A 113 -10.17 -13.87 1.84
C VAL A 113 -11.33 -13.80 2.83
N VAL A 114 -11.31 -12.85 3.76
CA VAL A 114 -12.38 -12.66 4.76
C VAL A 114 -13.74 -12.39 4.09
N ILE A 115 -13.78 -11.52 3.07
CA ILE A 115 -15.03 -11.19 2.37
C ILE A 115 -15.63 -12.41 1.65
N PHE A 116 -14.82 -13.32 1.12
CA PHE A 116 -15.31 -14.49 0.42
C PHE A 116 -15.71 -15.63 1.37
N MET A 117 -15.15 -15.68 2.57
CA MET A 117 -15.53 -16.63 3.61
C MET A 117 -16.84 -16.24 4.32
N ASN A 118 -17.12 -14.94 4.44
CA ASN A 118 -18.33 -14.39 5.03
C ASN A 118 -19.46 -14.27 4.00
#